data_AF-A0A5K1F1D6-F1
#
_entry.id   AF-A0A5K1F1D6-F1
#
_cell.length_a   1.000
_cell.length_b   1.000
_cell.length_c   1.000
_cell.angle_alpha   90.00
_cell.angle_beta   90.00
_cell.angle_gamma   90.00
#
_symmetry.space_group_name_H-M   'P 1'
#
loop_
_entity.id
_entity.type
_entity.pdbx_description
1 polymer ?
#
loop_
_entity_poly.entity_id
_entity_poly.type
_entity_poly.pdbx_seq_one_letter_code
_entity_poly.pdbx_strand_id
1 'polypeptide(L)'
;DQTSKAFKEINPELTKAECPEFIQMRKQDQPSPLINDPIEKINIGTEESLKILQIETSLSVEERKELIDFLKKHQEAFAWTYEDMPGLDTKLVEHRLPLKPECKPIKQKLRKLDP
;
A
#
# COMPACT_ATOMS: atom_id res chain seq x y z
N ASP A 1 -45.80 6.13 7.28
CA ASP A 1 -45.08 7.34 6.84
C ASP A 1 -44.30 7.12 5.57
N GLN A 2 -44.34 8.11 4.68
CA GLN A 2 -43.73 8.11 3.34
C GLN A 2 -42.20 7.92 3.32
N THR A 3 -41.55 7.96 4.48
CA THR A 3 -40.11 7.80 4.64
C THR A 3 -39.62 6.37 4.48
N SER A 4 -40.47 5.35 4.69
CA SER A 4 -40.08 3.95 4.49
C SER A 4 -40.06 3.52 3.01
N LYS A 5 -40.71 4.30 2.13
CA LYS A 5 -40.74 4.04 0.67
C LYS A 5 -39.60 4.71 -0.10
N ALA A 6 -38.96 5.74 0.46
CA ALA A 6 -37.88 6.47 -0.21
C ALA A 6 -36.48 5.83 -0.08
N PHE A 7 -36.29 4.89 0.86
CA PHE A 7 -35.03 4.15 1.02
C PHE A 7 -34.92 2.91 0.13
N LYS A 8 -35.97 2.57 -0.63
CA LYS A 8 -35.99 1.41 -1.53
C LYS A 8 -35.73 1.77 -3.00
N GLU A 9 -35.49 3.05 -3.31
CA GLU A 9 -35.51 3.55 -4.70
C GLU A 9 -34.30 4.41 -5.08
N ILE A 10 -33.16 4.22 -4.43
CA ILE A 10 -31.88 4.75 -4.92
C ILE A 10 -30.83 3.63 -4.84
N ASN A 11 -30.61 3.03 -6.00
CA ASN A 11 -29.58 2.04 -6.38
C ASN A 11 -29.81 0.56 -6.00
N PRO A 12 -30.66 -0.16 -6.74
CA PRO A 12 -30.69 -1.62 -6.73
C PRO A 12 -29.52 -2.30 -7.49
N GLU A 13 -28.55 -1.55 -8.05
CA GLU A 13 -27.48 -2.12 -8.90
C GLU A 13 -26.07 -2.17 -8.30
N LEU A 14 -25.82 -1.71 -7.07
CA LEU A 14 -24.49 -1.83 -6.45
C LEU A 14 -24.36 -3.05 -5.52
N THR A 15 -24.90 -4.19 -5.96
CA THR A 15 -24.52 -5.51 -5.46
C THR A 15 -24.37 -6.47 -6.63
N LYS A 16 -23.23 -6.42 -7.34
CA LYS A 16 -22.47 -7.60 -7.83
C LYS A 16 -21.36 -7.19 -8.79
N ALA A 17 -20.24 -6.79 -8.21
CA ALA A 17 -18.91 -7.19 -8.64
C ALA A 17 -17.97 -6.32 -7.82
N GLU A 18 -17.50 -6.85 -6.69
CA GLU A 18 -16.22 -6.35 -6.22
C GLU A 18 -15.24 -6.53 -7.38
N CYS A 19 -14.60 -5.45 -7.81
CA CYS A 19 -13.58 -5.47 -8.84
C CYS A 19 -12.58 -6.59 -8.51
N PRO A 20 -12.25 -7.49 -9.45
CA PRO A 20 -11.35 -8.62 -9.21
C PRO A 20 -10.01 -8.18 -8.58
N GLU A 21 -9.51 -7.01 -8.98
CA GLU A 21 -8.34 -6.34 -8.39
C GLU A 21 -8.48 -6.08 -6.89
N PHE A 22 -9.61 -5.57 -6.44
CA PHE A 22 -9.84 -5.27 -5.02
C PHE A 22 -10.02 -6.55 -4.19
N ILE A 23 -10.60 -7.61 -4.76
CA ILE A 23 -10.63 -8.94 -4.13
C ILE A 23 -9.20 -9.50 -4.02
N GLN A 24 -8.38 -9.31 -5.07
CA GLN A 24 -7.02 -9.80 -5.13
C GLN A 24 -6.09 -9.08 -4.14
N MET A 25 -6.23 -7.77 -3.98
CA MET A 25 -5.49 -7.01 -2.96
C MET A 25 -5.80 -7.48 -1.55
N ARG A 26 -7.08 -7.71 -1.20
CA ARG A 26 -7.46 -8.21 0.14
C ARG A 26 -6.94 -9.62 0.45
N LYS A 27 -6.67 -10.42 -0.58
CA LYS A 27 -6.05 -11.74 -0.40
C LYS A 27 -4.54 -11.64 -0.11
N GLN A 28 -3.89 -10.53 -0.48
CA GLN A 28 -2.47 -10.28 -0.20
C GLN A 28 -2.24 -9.68 1.20
N ASP A 29 -3.23 -8.99 1.77
CA ASP A 29 -3.20 -8.49 3.16
C ASP A 29 -3.38 -9.60 4.21
N GLN A 30 -3.73 -10.82 3.78
CA GLN A 30 -3.67 -11.96 4.69
C GLN A 30 -2.19 -12.26 4.98
N PRO A 31 -1.78 -12.32 6.25
CA PRO A 31 -0.45 -12.80 6.59
C PRO A 31 -0.27 -14.15 5.91
N SER A 32 0.76 -14.26 5.08
CA SER A 32 1.18 -15.55 4.53
C SER A 32 1.21 -16.55 5.69
N PRO A 33 0.74 -17.81 5.52
CA PRO A 33 0.87 -18.81 6.58
C PRO A 33 2.32 -18.74 7.06
N LEU A 34 2.52 -18.48 8.36
CA LEU A 34 3.82 -18.18 8.96
C LEU A 34 4.84 -19.15 8.37
N ILE A 35 5.67 -18.62 7.47
CA ILE A 35 6.73 -19.38 6.82
C ILE A 35 7.72 -19.61 7.95
N ASN A 36 7.70 -20.81 8.55
CA ASN A 36 8.62 -21.20 9.63
C ASN A 36 10.02 -21.50 9.08
N ASP A 37 10.32 -21.04 7.87
CA ASP A 37 11.62 -21.25 7.26
C ASP A 37 12.65 -20.41 8.02
N PRO A 38 13.82 -20.98 8.34
CA PRO A 38 14.84 -20.30 9.11
C PRO A 38 15.32 -19.05 8.35
N ILE A 39 15.28 -17.89 9.00
CA ILE A 39 15.68 -16.60 8.45
C ILE A 39 16.96 -16.08 9.12
N GLU A 40 17.76 -15.34 8.35
CA GLU A 40 18.95 -14.64 8.83
C GLU A 40 18.84 -13.13 8.60
N LYS A 41 19.48 -12.36 9.47
CA LYS A 41 19.56 -10.90 9.35
C LYS A 41 20.85 -10.52 8.62
N ILE A 42 20.73 -9.69 7.60
CA ILE A 42 21.85 -9.13 6.85
C ILE A 42 21.82 -7.61 6.94
N ASN A 43 23.00 -6.97 7.04
CA ASN A 43 23.13 -5.52 6.87
C ASN A 43 23.63 -5.24 5.45
N ILE A 44 22.85 -4.48 4.69
CA ILE A 44 23.23 -4.03 3.35
C ILE A 44 23.74 -2.58 3.32
N GLY A 45 23.65 -1.87 4.45
CA GLY A 45 24.12 -0.49 4.63
C GLY A 45 25.55 -0.40 5.15
N THR A 46 25.86 0.71 5.83
CA THR A 46 27.17 0.96 6.45
C THR A 46 27.10 0.73 7.97
N GLU A 47 28.23 0.85 8.68
CA GLU A 47 28.25 0.78 10.15
C GLU A 47 27.50 1.96 10.81
N GLU A 48 27.50 3.12 10.15
CA GLU A 48 26.82 4.33 10.64
C GLU A 48 25.33 4.36 10.25
N SER A 49 24.97 3.75 9.11
CA SER A 49 23.59 3.63 8.62
C SER A 49 23.21 2.17 8.37
N LEU A 50 22.77 1.51 9.43
CA LEU A 50 22.33 0.11 9.39
C LEU A 50 21.06 -0.02 8.54
N LYS A 51 21.11 -0.87 7.52
CA LYS A 51 19.96 -1.23 6.67
C LYS A 51 19.78 -2.73 6.75
N ILE A 52 18.99 -3.16 7.73
CA ILE A 52 18.84 -4.58 8.09
C ILE A 52 17.68 -5.18 7.30
N LEU A 53 17.95 -6.31 6.63
CA LEU A 53 16.95 -7.14 5.96
C LEU A 53 16.99 -8.56 6.51
N GLN A 54 15.89 -9.29 6.35
CA GLN A 54 15.81 -10.71 6.65
C GLN A 54 15.71 -11.50 5.35
N ILE A 55 16.59 -12.47 5.17
CA ILE A 55 16.57 -13.40 4.04
C ILE A 55 16.51 -14.83 4.54
N GLU A 56 16.00 -15.73 3.72
CA GLU A 56 15.90 -17.15 4.06
C GLU A 56 17.28 -17.80 4.09
N THR A 57 17.51 -18.70 5.05
CA THR A 57 18.78 -19.43 5.23
C THR A 57 18.90 -20.68 4.36
N SER A 58 17.82 -21.10 3.69
CA SER A 58 17.79 -22.26 2.80
C SER A 58 18.49 -22.01 1.45
N LEU A 59 18.83 -20.76 1.14
CA LEU A 59 19.52 -20.35 -0.08
C LEU A 59 20.91 -21.00 -0.19
N SER A 60 21.30 -21.38 -1.41
CA SER A 60 22.69 -21.78 -1.67
C SER A 60 23.65 -20.61 -1.42
N VAL A 61 24.94 -20.92 -1.26
CA VAL A 61 25.96 -19.90 -0.97
C VAL A 61 26.08 -18.92 -2.14
N GLU A 62 25.98 -19.42 -3.36
CA GLU A 62 26.01 -18.64 -4.59
C GLU A 62 24.79 -17.72 -4.71
N GLU A 63 23.57 -18.26 -4.56
CA GLU A 63 22.33 -17.49 -4.62
C GLU A 63 22.25 -16.43 -3.52
N ARG A 64 22.66 -16.80 -2.30
CA ARG A 64 22.73 -15.88 -1.17
C ARG A 64 23.63 -14.69 -1.49
N LYS A 65 24.82 -14.95 -2.05
CA LYS A 65 25.77 -13.89 -2.41
C LYS A 65 25.20 -12.99 -3.50
N GLU A 66 24.66 -13.58 -4.55
CA GLU A 66 24.04 -12.84 -5.65
C GLU A 66 22.87 -11.96 -5.17
N LEU A 67 22.02 -12.50 -4.30
CA LEU A 67 20.92 -11.76 -3.68
C LEU A 67 21.42 -10.59 -2.83
N ILE A 68 22.44 -10.80 -2.00
CA ILE A 68 23.00 -9.72 -1.17
C ILE A 68 23.60 -8.62 -2.06
N ASP A 69 24.35 -8.98 -3.10
CA ASP A 69 24.95 -8.03 -4.03
C ASP A 69 23.86 -7.26 -4.80
N PHE A 70 22.79 -7.94 -5.21
CA PHE A 70 21.62 -7.32 -5.83
C PHE A 70 20.92 -6.32 -4.88
N LEU A 71 20.63 -6.73 -3.65
CA LEU A 71 19.99 -5.87 -2.65
C LEU A 71 20.86 -4.65 -2.31
N LYS A 72 22.18 -4.83 -2.22
CA LYS A 72 23.13 -3.73 -2.02
C LYS A 72 23.13 -2.74 -3.18
N LYS A 73 23.03 -3.23 -4.42
CA LYS A 73 22.95 -2.38 -5.62
C LYS A 73 21.65 -1.56 -5.69
N HIS A 74 20.57 -2.11 -5.16
CA HIS A 74 19.22 -1.51 -5.22
C HIS A 74 18.73 -0.98 -3.87
N GLN A 75 19.63 -0.52 -3.00
CA GLN A 75 19.28 0.03 -1.68
C GLN A 75 18.31 1.22 -1.74
N GLU A 76 18.35 2.01 -2.82
CA GLU A 76 17.50 3.18 -3.04
C GLU A 76 16.04 2.83 -3.35
N ALA A 77 15.74 1.57 -3.70
CA ALA A 77 14.37 1.13 -3.95
C ALA A 77 13.56 0.95 -2.66
N PHE A 78 14.21 0.98 -1.49
CA PHE A 78 13.59 0.81 -0.19
C PHE A 78 13.46 2.15 0.54
N ALA A 79 12.36 2.29 1.27
CA ALA A 79 12.13 3.40 2.18
C ALA A 79 12.66 3.08 3.58
N TRP A 80 13.91 3.44 3.88
CA TRP A 80 14.52 3.20 5.18
C TRP A 80 14.03 4.20 6.23
N THR A 81 13.77 5.41 5.77
CA THR A 81 13.19 6.52 6.53
C THR A 81 11.99 7.08 5.76
N TYR A 82 11.19 7.92 6.43
CA TYR A 82 10.08 8.59 5.78
C TYR A 82 10.53 9.53 4.64
N GLU A 83 11.74 10.07 4.73
CA GLU A 83 12.31 10.97 3.74
C GLU A 83 12.67 10.26 2.42
N ASP A 84 12.92 8.95 2.47
CA ASP A 84 13.25 8.12 1.30
C ASP A 84 12.04 7.84 0.39
N MET A 85 10.84 8.24 0.80
CA MET A 85 9.63 8.23 -0.04
C MET A 85 9.24 9.66 -0.44
N PRO A 86 10.03 10.35 -1.27
CA PRO A 86 9.51 11.53 -1.92
C PRO A 86 8.36 11.04 -2.81
N GLY A 87 7.14 11.46 -2.48
CA GLY A 87 5.98 11.18 -3.33
C GLY A 87 6.23 11.62 -4.77
N LEU A 88 5.33 11.25 -5.67
CA LEU A 88 5.43 11.67 -7.06
C LEU A 88 5.49 13.21 -7.15
N ASP A 89 6.40 13.72 -7.98
CA ASP A 89 6.45 15.16 -8.25
C ASP A 89 5.11 15.60 -8.83
N THR A 90 4.41 16.46 -8.09
CA THR A 90 3.13 17.05 -8.49
C THR A 90 3.21 17.81 -9.82
N LYS A 91 4.41 18.25 -10.25
CA LYS A 91 4.62 18.84 -11.58
C LYS A 91 4.65 17.80 -12.70
N LEU A 92 5.04 16.57 -12.39
CA LEU A 92 5.12 15.46 -13.34
C LEU A 92 3.77 14.74 -13.46
N VAL A 93 3.14 14.42 -12.33
CA VAL A 93 1.87 13.70 -12.26
C VAL A 93 0.98 14.34 -11.21
N GLU A 94 -0.09 14.98 -11.65
CA GLU A 94 -1.19 15.40 -10.79
C GLU A 94 -2.51 14.87 -11.35
N HIS A 95 -3.38 14.42 -10.45
CA HIS A 95 -4.76 14.14 -10.82
C HIS A 95 -5.58 15.42 -10.67
N ARG A 96 -6.09 15.94 -11.79
CA ARG A 96 -7.06 17.05 -11.76
C ARG A 96 -8.47 16.49 -11.78
N LEU A 97 -9.21 16.72 -10.70
CA LEU A 97 -10.64 16.49 -10.70
C LEU A 97 -11.31 17.66 -11.44
N PRO A 98 -11.94 17.45 -12.61
CA PRO A 98 -12.63 18.52 -13.31
C PRO A 98 -13.83 18.99 -12.47
N LEU A 99 -13.75 20.24 -11.99
CA LEU A 99 -14.82 20.89 -11.25
C LEU A 99 -15.53 21.90 -12.16
N LYS A 100 -16.85 22.02 -12.01
CA LYS A 100 -17.59 23.10 -12.65
C LYS A 100 -17.20 24.43 -11.98
N PRO A 101 -16.80 25.47 -12.73
CA PRO A 101 -16.36 26.75 -12.16
C PRO A 101 -17.45 27.44 -11.33
N GLU A 102 -18.72 27.15 -11.64
CA GLU A 102 -19.89 27.68 -10.95
C GLU A 102 -20.07 27.13 -9.52
N CYS A 103 -19.41 26.00 -9.19
CA CYS A 103 -19.64 25.29 -7.94
C CYS A 103 -18.79 25.86 -6.80
N LYS A 104 -19.45 26.31 -5.73
CA LYS A 104 -18.79 26.83 -4.53
C LYS A 104 -18.26 25.68 -3.66
N PRO A 105 -17.09 25.82 -3.01
CA PRO A 105 -16.61 24.85 -2.03
C PRO A 105 -17.59 24.69 -0.86
N ILE A 106 -17.88 23.45 -0.45
CA ILE A 106 -18.76 23.14 0.68
C ILE A 106 -17.96 22.39 1.75
N LYS A 107 -17.92 22.93 2.97
CA LYS A 107 -17.36 22.24 4.14
C LYS A 107 -18.42 21.34 4.76
N GLN A 108 -18.28 20.02 4.59
CA GLN A 108 -19.17 19.05 5.26
C GLN A 108 -18.86 18.97 6.76
N LYS A 109 -19.90 18.89 7.60
CA LYS A 109 -19.73 18.69 9.05
C LYS A 109 -19.20 17.28 9.33
N LEU A 110 -18.25 17.16 10.25
CA LEU A 110 -17.75 15.87 10.71
C LEU A 110 -18.91 15.04 11.27
N ARG A 111 -19.09 13.82 10.77
CA ARG A 111 -20.04 12.86 11.34
C ARG A 111 -19.36 12.18 12.52
N LYS A 112 -20.04 12.13 13.67
CA LYS A 112 -19.60 11.29 14.79
C LYS A 112 -19.76 9.84 14.34
N LEU A 113 -18.69 9.07 14.39
CA LEU A 113 -18.79 7.62 14.40
C LEU A 113 -19.16 7.26 15.84
N ASP A 114 -20.23 6.48 16.02
CA ASP A 114 -20.59 5.95 17.34
C ASP A 114 -19.43 5.06 17.84
N PRO A 115 -19.16 5.01 19.16
CA PRO A 115 -18.07 4.21 19.74
C PRO A 115 -18.17 2.71 19.45
#